data_AF-A0A930FBA0-F1
#
_entry.id   AF-A0A930FBA0-F1
#
_cell.length_a   1.000
_cell.length_b   1.000
_cell.length_c   1.000
_cell.angle_alpha   90.00
_cell.angle_beta   90.00
_cell.angle_gamma   90.00
#
_symmetry.space_group_name_H-M   'P 1'
#
loop_
_entity.id
_entity.type
_entity.pdbx_description
1 polymer ?
#
loop_
_entity_poly.entity_id
_entity_poly.type
_entity_poly.pdbx_seq_one_letter_code
_entity_poly.pdbx_strand_id
1 'polypeptide(L)'
;VFYDEEFRKLGLEVTVYTEDGSYGEKGFVTDGFHQAEYVCACGPERMLEAIYRKAQDGQYSFEARMACGFGGCMGCSCETLVGNKRICKEGPVLLHKELLWK
;
A
#
# COMPACT_ATOMS: atom_id res chain seq x y z
N VAL A 1 -6.36 -2.88 18.83
CA VAL A 1 -5.69 -2.42 17.60
C VAL A 1 -4.25 -2.12 17.92
N PHE A 2 -3.30 -2.64 17.15
CA PHE A 2 -1.87 -2.42 17.40
C PHE A 2 -1.44 -1.05 16.87
N TYR A 3 -0.50 -0.41 17.55
CA TYR A 3 0.12 0.88 17.17
C TYR A 3 -0.80 2.12 17.09
N ASP A 4 -2.10 2.04 17.40
CA ASP A 4 -3.00 3.21 17.33
C ASP A 4 -2.53 4.36 18.23
N GLU A 5 -2.17 4.10 19.48
CA GLU A 5 -1.66 5.14 20.38
C GLU A 5 -0.32 5.72 19.91
N GLU A 6 0.57 4.88 19.41
CA GLU A 6 1.87 5.29 18.88
C GLU A 6 1.72 6.22 17.68
N PHE A 7 0.81 5.92 16.75
CA PHE A 7 0.50 6.81 15.63
C PHE A 7 -0.13 8.13 16.10
N ARG A 8 -1.06 8.09 17.06
CA ARG A 8 -1.67 9.31 17.62
C ARG A 8 -0.64 10.22 18.32
N LYS A 9 0.35 9.62 18.99
CA LYS A 9 1.45 10.35 19.65
C LYS A 9 2.34 11.12 18.67
N LEU A 10 2.30 10.79 17.37
CA LEU A 10 2.98 11.58 16.33
C LEU A 10 2.27 12.89 15.99
N GLY A 11 1.08 13.16 16.57
CA GLY A 11 0.29 14.35 16.29
C GLY A 11 -0.45 14.30 14.95
N LEU A 12 -0.61 13.10 14.38
CA LEU A 12 -1.35 12.86 13.15
C LEU A 12 -2.84 12.69 13.45
N GLU A 13 -3.68 13.04 12.49
CA GLU A 13 -5.08 12.59 12.49
C GLU A 13 -5.10 11.08 12.17
N VAL A 14 -5.62 10.28 13.10
CA VAL A 14 -5.64 8.81 12.99
C VAL A 14 -7.08 8.32 13.04
N THR A 15 -7.53 7.77 11.91
CA THR A 15 -8.81 7.07 11.79
C THR A 15 -8.55 5.58 11.61
N VAL A 16 -9.20 4.77 12.44
CA VAL A 16 -9.06 3.32 12.43
C VAL A 16 -10.35 2.70 11.91
N TYR A 17 -10.21 1.74 10.98
CA TYR A 17 -11.31 0.96 10.45
C TYR A 17 -11.21 -0.50 10.90
N THR A 18 -12.33 -1.09 11.33
CA THR A 18 -12.46 -2.55 11.47
C THR A 18 -13.69 -3.05 10.73
N GLU A 19 -13.57 -4.19 10.05
CA GLU A 19 -14.67 -4.74 9.23
C GLU A 19 -15.94 -5.03 10.06
N ASP A 20 -15.75 -5.48 11.30
CA ASP A 20 -16.82 -5.82 12.23
C ASP A 20 -17.35 -4.63 13.05
N GLY A 21 -16.65 -3.50 13.04
CA GLY A 21 -16.96 -2.33 13.89
C GLY A 21 -16.64 -2.52 15.37
N SER A 22 -15.86 -3.53 15.73
CA SER A 22 -15.42 -3.76 17.12
C SER A 22 -14.55 -2.63 17.68
N TYR A 23 -13.91 -1.83 16.82
CA TYR A 23 -13.09 -0.69 17.22
C TYR A 23 -12.99 0.36 16.09
N GLY A 24 -13.10 1.64 16.42
CA GLY A 24 -13.04 2.71 15.42
C GLY A 24 -14.29 2.72 14.52
N GLU A 25 -14.11 3.05 13.24
CA GLU A 25 -15.18 3.05 12.25
C GLU A 25 -15.38 1.64 11.66
N LYS A 26 -16.64 1.29 11.42
CA LYS A 26 -16.97 0.02 10.77
C LYS A 26 -16.76 0.13 9.25
N GLY A 27 -15.94 -0.75 8.69
CA GLY A 27 -15.73 -0.83 7.24
C GLY A 27 -14.28 -1.10 6.86
N PHE A 28 -13.91 -0.72 5.64
CA PHE A 28 -12.55 -0.78 5.11
C PHE A 28 -11.92 0.61 5.09
N VAL A 29 -10.58 0.69 5.10
CA VAL A 29 -9.86 1.97 5.00
C VAL A 29 -10.24 2.78 3.74
N THR A 30 -10.66 2.09 2.68
CA THR A 30 -11.13 2.73 1.44
C THR A 30 -12.45 3.46 1.59
N ASP A 31 -13.18 3.27 2.69
CA ASP A 31 -14.43 3.96 2.97
C ASP A 31 -14.19 5.35 3.57
N GLY A 32 -13.00 5.60 4.14
CA GLY A 32 -12.64 6.86 4.78
C GLY A 32 -12.28 8.01 3.84
N PHE A 33 -12.28 7.77 2.53
CA PHE A 33 -12.01 8.81 1.53
C PHE A 33 -12.69 8.51 0.20
N HIS A 34 -13.06 9.57 -0.53
CA HIS A 34 -13.66 9.47 -1.86
C HIS A 34 -12.59 9.48 -2.96
N GLN A 35 -11.87 10.59 -3.08
CA GLN A 35 -10.74 10.77 -3.98
C GLN A 35 -9.59 11.41 -3.21
N ALA A 36 -8.43 10.77 -3.22
CA ALA A 36 -7.20 11.31 -2.63
C ALA A 36 -6.31 11.92 -3.71
N GLU A 37 -5.71 13.08 -3.42
CA GLU A 37 -4.71 13.71 -4.29
C GLU A 37 -3.41 12.89 -4.29
N TYR A 38 -2.96 12.50 -3.10
CA TYR A 38 -1.76 11.71 -2.90
C TYR A 38 -1.95 10.69 -1.78
N VAL A 39 -1.45 9.47 -1.97
CA VAL A 39 -1.47 8.42 -0.95
C VAL A 39 -0.10 7.80 -0.74
N CYS A 40 0.18 7.40 0.50
CA CYS A 40 1.26 6.48 0.85
C CYS A 40 0.60 5.24 1.43
N ALA A 41 0.63 4.12 0.70
CA ALA A 41 -0.11 2.92 1.07
C ALA A 41 0.80 1.69 1.19
N CYS A 42 0.58 0.90 2.23
CA CYS A 42 1.16 -0.43 2.41
C CYS A 42 0.08 -1.38 2.93
N GLY A 43 0.15 -2.66 2.56
CA GLY A 43 -0.78 -3.69 3.00
C GLY A 43 -1.14 -4.67 1.88
N PRO A 44 -2.22 -5.46 2.05
CA PRO A 44 -2.61 -6.47 1.07
C PRO A 44 -2.81 -5.88 -0.33
N GLU A 45 -2.39 -6.60 -1.36
CA GLU A 45 -2.41 -6.11 -2.74
C GLU A 45 -3.82 -5.68 -3.20
N ARG A 46 -4.87 -6.37 -2.77
CA ARG A 46 -6.26 -5.98 -3.06
C ARG A 46 -6.68 -4.66 -2.41
N MET A 47 -6.14 -4.38 -1.22
CA MET A 47 -6.35 -3.08 -0.57
C MET A 47 -5.62 -1.98 -1.35
N LEU A 48 -4.37 -2.23 -1.77
CA LEU A 48 -3.60 -1.30 -2.59
C LEU A 48 -4.30 -1.00 -3.93
N GLU A 49 -4.86 -2.02 -4.58
CA GLU A 49 -5.62 -1.87 -5.82
C GLU A 49 -6.87 -0.97 -5.61
N ALA A 50 -7.60 -1.20 -4.52
CA ALA A 50 -8.80 -0.41 -4.21
C ALA A 50 -8.44 1.06 -3.88
N ILE A 51 -7.34 1.29 -3.18
CA ILE A 51 -6.80 2.64 -2.93
C ILE A 51 -6.36 3.30 -4.23
N TYR A 52 -5.65 2.57 -5.12
CA TYR A 52 -5.21 3.07 -6.42
C TYR A 52 -6.35 3.62 -7.27
N ARG A 53 -7.48 2.92 -7.32
CA ARG A 53 -8.66 3.36 -8.07
C ARG A 53 -9.29 4.66 -7.53
N LYS A 54 -8.94 5.08 -6.31
CA LYS A 54 -9.43 6.28 -5.62
C LYS A 54 -8.34 7.34 -5.39
N ALA A 55 -7.14 7.17 -5.94
CA ALA A 55 -6.04 8.11 -5.79
C ALA A 55 -5.68 8.73 -7.15
N GLN A 56 -5.20 9.97 -7.16
CA GLN A 56 -4.69 10.61 -8.38
C GLN A 56 -3.19 10.33 -8.59
N ASP A 57 -2.44 10.26 -7.49
CA ASP A 57 -1.02 9.89 -7.45
C ASP A 57 -0.70 9.22 -6.10
N GLY A 58 0.50 8.66 -5.95
CA GLY A 58 0.91 8.06 -4.69
C GLY A 58 2.09 7.10 -4.78
N GLN A 59 2.41 6.55 -3.61
CA GLN A 59 3.46 5.57 -3.35
C GLN A 59 2.84 4.31 -2.74
N TYR A 60 3.15 3.17 -3.33
CA TYR A 60 2.57 1.88 -2.96
C TYR A 60 3.69 0.92 -2.62
N SER A 61 3.74 0.48 -1.37
CA SER A 61 4.71 -0.51 -0.90
C SER A 61 4.17 -1.92 -1.10
N PHE A 62 4.77 -2.67 -2.02
CA PHE A 62 4.39 -4.04 -2.36
C PHE A 62 5.14 -5.07 -1.52
N GLU A 63 4.46 -6.17 -1.26
CA GLU A 63 5.05 -7.39 -0.73
C GLU A 63 5.25 -8.40 -1.86
N ALA A 64 6.31 -9.20 -1.78
CA ALA A 64 6.55 -10.30 -2.72
C ALA A 64 7.33 -11.40 -2.03
N ARG A 65 7.23 -12.63 -2.56
CA ARG A 65 8.11 -13.72 -2.13
C ARG A 65 9.54 -13.41 -2.55
N MET A 66 10.42 -13.27 -1.56
CA MET A 66 11.83 -12.97 -1.77
C MET A 66 12.69 -14.16 -1.36
N ALA A 67 13.77 -14.39 -2.11
CA ALA A 67 14.81 -15.35 -1.73
C ALA A 67 16.14 -14.64 -1.43
N CYS A 68 16.71 -13.95 -2.42
CA CYS A 68 18.01 -13.27 -2.22
C CYS A 68 17.93 -11.96 -1.43
N GLY A 69 16.86 -11.17 -1.57
CA GLY A 69 16.71 -9.87 -0.91
C GLY A 69 17.60 -8.74 -1.43
N PHE A 70 18.56 -9.00 -2.32
CA PHE A 70 19.48 -7.98 -2.87
C PHE A 70 19.42 -7.85 -4.40
N GLY A 71 18.49 -8.53 -5.06
CA GLY A 71 18.20 -8.41 -6.49
C GLY A 71 18.85 -9.48 -7.40
N GLY A 72 19.61 -10.43 -6.87
CA GLY A 72 20.31 -11.44 -7.67
C GLY A 72 19.43 -12.53 -8.30
N CYS A 73 18.36 -12.97 -7.63
CA CYS A 73 17.60 -14.18 -8.04
C CYS A 73 16.38 -13.93 -8.92
N MET A 74 15.98 -12.66 -9.14
CA MET A 74 14.77 -12.26 -9.89
C MET A 74 13.42 -12.81 -9.35
N GLY A 75 13.39 -13.56 -8.24
CA GLY A 75 12.17 -14.20 -7.74
C GLY A 75 11.07 -13.26 -7.22
N CYS A 76 11.41 -12.02 -6.89
CA CYS A 76 10.45 -10.97 -6.49
C CYS A 76 10.19 -9.96 -7.62
N SER A 77 10.30 -10.38 -8.87
CA SER A 77 10.00 -9.54 -10.03
C SER A 77 8.48 -9.31 -10.15
N CYS A 78 8.08 -8.08 -10.41
CA CYS A 78 6.73 -7.67 -10.74
C CYS A 78 6.75 -6.94 -12.10
N GLU A 79 5.63 -7.02 -12.81
CA GLU A 79 5.43 -6.32 -14.08
C GLU A 79 4.89 -4.91 -13.81
N THR A 80 5.47 -3.91 -14.46
CA THR A 80 5.06 -2.50 -14.33
C THR A 80 4.93 -1.88 -15.72
N LEU A 81 4.33 -0.69 -15.81
CA LEU A 81 4.20 0.06 -17.07
C LEU A 81 5.56 0.45 -17.67
N VAL A 82 6.62 0.47 -16.85
CA VAL A 82 7.99 0.81 -17.25
C VAL A 82 8.90 -0.41 -17.29
N GLY A 83 8.33 -1.60 -17.43
CA GLY A 83 9.05 -2.88 -17.49
C GLY A 83 9.08 -3.64 -16.16
N ASN A 84 9.82 -4.74 -16.10
CA ASN A 84 9.89 -5.57 -14.90
C ASN A 84 10.76 -4.92 -13.83
N LYS A 85 10.28 -4.89 -12.58
CA LYS A 85 11.01 -4.40 -11.40
C LYS A 85 11.05 -5.45 -10.31
N ARG A 86 12.15 -5.56 -9.55
CA ARG A 86 12.26 -6.44 -8.38
C ARG A 86 11.87 -5.68 -7.13
N ILE A 87 10.92 -6.21 -6.37
CA ILE A 87 10.44 -5.57 -5.13
C ILE A 87 11.58 -5.37 -4.12
N CYS A 88 12.55 -6.29 -4.03
CA CYS A 88 13.66 -6.15 -3.08
C CYS A 88 14.76 -5.13 -3.47
N LYS A 89 14.80 -4.66 -4.74
CA LYS A 89 15.91 -3.85 -5.24
C LYS A 89 15.46 -2.54 -5.86
N GLU A 90 14.47 -2.59 -6.74
CA GLU A 90 13.85 -1.41 -7.35
C GLU A 90 12.60 -0.95 -6.59
N GLY A 91 11.96 -1.85 -5.82
CA GLY A 91 10.90 -1.52 -4.86
C GLY A 91 11.45 -1.30 -3.44
N PRO A 92 10.66 -1.60 -2.38
CA PRO A 92 9.29 -2.13 -2.41
C PRO A 92 8.25 -1.06 -2.76
N VAL A 93 8.62 0.21 -2.68
CA VAL A 93 7.75 1.35 -3.00
C VAL A 93 7.79 1.63 -4.50
N LEU A 94 6.65 1.52 -5.15
CA LEU A 94 6.45 1.85 -6.55
C LEU A 94 5.53 3.08 -6.66
N LEU A 95 5.74 3.90 -7.68
CA LEU A 95 4.91 5.09 -7.91
C LEU A 95 3.61 4.73 -8.62
N HIS A 96 2.53 5.45 -8.34
CA HIS A 96 1.22 5.28 -8.98
C HIS A 96 1.32 5.13 -10.50
N LYS A 97 2.05 6.03 -11.16
CA LYS A 97 2.26 6.04 -12.63
C LYS A 97 3.03 4.84 -13.20
N GLU A 98 3.65 4.03 -12.35
CA GLU A 98 4.38 2.82 -12.76
C GLU A 98 3.49 1.58 -12.68
N LEU A 99 2.41 1.63 -11.90
CA LEU A 99 1.62 0.45 -11.57
C LEU A 99 0.80 -0.05 -12.76
N LEU A 100 0.85 -1.37 -12.94
CA LEU A 100 0.01 -2.09 -13.89
C LEU A 100 -0.93 -3.00 -13.09
N TRP A 101 -2.21 -2.64 -13.03
CA TRP A 101 -3.26 -3.48 -12.45
C TRP A 101 -3.94 -4.29 -13.54
N LYS A 102 -4.07 -5.60 -13.33
CA LYS A 102 -4.73 -6.55 -14.25
C LYS A 102 -6.15 -6.85 -13.82
#